data_AF-A0A6J3LB38-F1
#
_entry.id   AF-A0A6J3LB38-F1
#
_cell.length_a   1.000
_cell.length_b   1.000
_cell.length_c   1.000
_cell.angle_alpha   90.00
_cell.angle_beta   90.00
_cell.angle_gamma   90.00
#
_symmetry.space_group_name_H-M   'P 1'
#
loop_
_entity.id
_entity.type
_entity.pdbx_description
1 polymer ?
#
loop_
_entity_poly.entity_id
_entity_poly.type
_entity_poly.pdbx_seq_one_letter_code
_entity_poly.pdbx_strand_id
1 'polypeptide(L)'
;MYHIVVHCYGYLGSYKKRGDNEAIITTKEVLIAKADALYEQEQYQEIHDLLINYKDSGDIEIIWRLCRAMYKLSKIVSEVDGKKLIFEAYDLILEALEIKEDNWAPHKWASILLNSKTLYEGVKAQIKESYNIKKHMLVYFMIIY
;
A
#
# COMPACT_ATOMS: atom_id res chain seq x y z
N MET A 1 18.78 59.15 -31.88
CA MET A 1 17.47 59.66 -31.46
C MET A 1 16.48 58.56 -31.81
N TYR A 2 16.21 57.58 -30.94
CA TYR A 2 15.42 57.67 -29.71
C TYR A 2 16.12 57.00 -28.51
N HIS A 3 16.00 57.64 -27.34
CA HIS A 3 16.39 57.17 -26.01
C HIS A 3 15.17 56.60 -25.27
N ILE A 4 15.39 55.64 -24.36
CA ILE A 4 14.77 55.31 -23.04
C ILE A 4 15.18 53.85 -22.76
N VAL A 5 16.27 53.54 -22.04
CA VAL A 5 16.52 53.58 -20.58
C VAL A 5 15.68 52.57 -19.77
N VAL A 6 16.35 51.45 -19.45
CA VAL A 6 16.36 50.66 -18.18
C VAL A 6 15.04 50.13 -17.64
N HIS A 7 14.92 48.81 -17.54
CA HIS A 7 14.46 48.17 -16.30
C HIS A 7 15.07 46.76 -16.16
N CYS A 8 16.08 46.66 -15.28
CA CYS A 8 16.46 45.41 -14.64
C CYS A 8 15.25 44.88 -13.85
N TYR A 9 14.77 43.69 -14.20
CA TYR A 9 14.08 42.83 -13.25
C TYR A 9 14.73 41.45 -13.31
N GLY A 10 15.59 41.22 -12.33
CA GLY A 10 16.08 39.90 -12.03
C GLY A 10 14.91 39.01 -11.65
N TYR A 11 14.67 37.98 -12.45
CA TYR A 11 13.98 36.80 -11.97
C TYR A 11 15.02 35.91 -11.31
N LEU A 12 15.13 36.08 -9.99
CA LEU A 12 15.65 35.06 -9.09
C LEU A 12 14.87 33.77 -9.35
N GLY A 13 15.47 32.87 -10.12
CA GLY A 13 15.04 31.48 -10.19
C GLY A 13 15.16 30.87 -8.80
N SER A 14 14.02 30.70 -8.15
CA SER A 14 13.89 30.05 -6.85
C SER A 14 14.60 28.69 -6.86
N TYR A 15 15.69 28.59 -6.10
CA TYR A 15 16.26 27.32 -5.67
C TYR A 15 15.22 26.60 -4.81
N LYS A 16 14.37 25.80 -5.45
CA LYS A 16 13.51 24.84 -4.76
C LYS A 16 14.43 23.72 -4.29
N LYS A 17 14.60 23.58 -2.97
CA LYS A 17 15.30 22.46 -2.32
C LYS A 17 14.85 21.14 -2.96
N ARG A 18 15.73 20.56 -3.77
CA ARG A 18 15.57 19.34 -4.56
C ARG A 18 16.67 18.35 -4.13
N GLY A 19 16.65 17.99 -2.86
CA GLY A 19 17.64 17.08 -2.27
C GLY A 19 16.97 16.02 -1.41
N ASP A 20 16.04 16.43 -0.55
CA ASP A 20 15.44 15.52 0.43
C ASP A 20 14.35 14.63 -0.19
N ASN A 21 13.49 15.19 -1.04
CA ASN A 21 12.39 14.43 -1.67
C ASN A 21 12.88 13.42 -2.72
N GLU A 22 13.95 13.72 -3.46
CA GLU A 22 14.49 12.83 -4.51
C GLU A 22 15.20 11.61 -3.87
N ALA A 23 15.89 11.80 -2.75
CA ALA A 23 16.51 10.71 -1.99
C ALA A 23 15.48 9.80 -1.30
N ILE A 24 14.39 10.36 -0.77
CA ILE A 24 13.28 9.60 -0.16
C ILE A 24 12.55 8.77 -1.22
N ILE A 25 12.27 9.36 -2.39
CA ILE A 25 11.66 8.66 -3.54
C ILE A 25 12.55 7.50 -3.97
N THR A 26 13.85 7.72 -4.12
CA THR A 26 14.81 6.68 -4.52
C THR A 26 14.85 5.53 -3.52
N THR A 27 14.85 5.84 -2.21
CA THR A 27 14.87 4.81 -1.15
C THR A 27 13.60 3.97 -1.15
N LYS A 28 12.44 4.58 -1.36
CA LYS A 28 11.15 3.89 -1.48
C LYS A 28 11.09 3.00 -2.72
N GLU A 29 11.52 3.50 -3.88
CA GLU A 29 11.53 2.73 -5.12
C GLU A 29 12.47 1.52 -5.03
N VAL A 30 13.64 1.70 -4.41
CA VAL A 30 14.58 0.59 -4.13
C VAL A 30 13.95 -0.42 -3.17
N LEU A 31 13.24 0.02 -2.14
CA LEU A 31 12.52 -0.86 -1.21
C LEU A 31 11.44 -1.68 -1.93
N ILE A 32 10.64 -1.03 -2.77
CA ILE A 32 9.59 -1.67 -3.56
C ILE A 32 10.21 -2.68 -4.54
N ALA A 33 11.25 -2.29 -5.27
CA ALA A 33 11.94 -3.16 -6.20
C ALA A 33 12.53 -4.39 -5.49
N LYS A 34 13.08 -4.20 -4.28
CA LYS A 34 13.59 -5.31 -3.46
C LYS A 34 12.45 -6.24 -3.02
N ALA A 35 11.31 -5.69 -2.57
CA ALA A 35 10.15 -6.49 -2.19
C ALA A 35 9.57 -7.28 -3.37
N ASP A 36 9.51 -6.67 -4.56
CA ASP A 36 9.04 -7.32 -5.77
C ASP A 36 10.03 -8.43 -6.22
N ALA A 37 11.35 -8.19 -6.15
CA ALA A 37 12.36 -9.21 -6.44
C ALA A 37 12.34 -10.39 -5.44
N LEU A 38 12.10 -10.13 -4.15
CA LEU A 38 11.90 -11.18 -3.15
C LEU A 38 10.59 -11.94 -3.38
N TYR A 39 9.56 -11.28 -3.92
CA TYR A 39 8.30 -11.91 -4.27
C TYR A 39 8.47 -12.91 -5.41
N GLU A 40 9.27 -12.57 -6.43
CA GLU A 40 9.63 -13.49 -7.53
C GLU A 40 10.42 -14.70 -7.03
N GLN A 41 11.18 -14.54 -5.94
CA GLN A 41 11.93 -15.61 -5.27
C GLN A 41 11.10 -16.39 -4.24
N GLU A 42 9.79 -16.08 -4.11
CA GLU A 42 8.88 -16.69 -3.14
C GLU A 42 9.31 -16.55 -1.66
N GLN A 43 10.19 -15.58 -1.37
CA GLN A 43 10.70 -15.33 -0.02
C GLN A 43 9.76 -14.39 0.76
N TYR A 44 8.53 -14.83 1.02
CA TYR A 44 7.50 -13.98 1.62
C TYR A 44 7.81 -13.52 3.06
N GLN A 45 8.56 -14.31 3.82
CA GLN A 45 8.97 -13.95 5.18
C GLN A 45 9.97 -12.78 5.17
N GLU A 46 10.93 -12.78 4.25
CA GLU A 46 11.89 -11.67 4.11
C GLU A 46 11.19 -10.39 3.67
N ILE A 47 10.17 -10.48 2.79
CA ILE A 47 9.35 -9.32 2.41
C ILE A 47 8.62 -8.77 3.63
N HIS A 48 8.04 -9.64 4.45
CA HIS A 48 7.36 -9.24 5.67
C HIS A 48 8.31 -8.50 6.62
N ASP A 49 9.46 -9.10 6.94
CA ASP A 49 10.43 -8.52 7.89
C ASP A 49 11.08 -7.24 7.36
N LEU A 50 11.18 -7.09 6.05
CA LEU A 50 11.63 -5.85 5.41
C LEU A 50 10.58 -4.74 5.51
N LEU A 51 9.34 -5.03 5.12
CA LEU A 51 8.28 -4.03 4.97
C LEU A 51 7.56 -3.69 6.28
N ILE A 52 7.59 -4.57 7.29
CA ILE A 52 6.98 -4.31 8.60
C ILE A 52 7.61 -3.09 9.29
N ASN A 53 8.89 -2.81 9.06
CA ASN A 53 9.58 -1.62 9.55
C ASN A 53 9.02 -0.31 8.98
N TYR A 54 8.26 -0.42 7.89
CA TYR A 54 7.64 0.70 7.18
C TYR A 54 6.11 0.68 7.30
N LYS A 55 5.54 -0.14 8.18
CA LYS A 55 4.08 -0.19 8.38
C LYS A 55 3.52 1.17 8.83
N ASP A 56 4.28 1.89 9.66
CA ASP A 56 3.91 3.19 10.21
C ASP A 56 4.25 4.36 9.27
N SER A 57 4.84 4.10 8.10
CA SER A 57 5.19 5.15 7.14
C SER A 57 3.97 5.78 6.46
N GLY A 58 2.79 5.14 6.57
CA GLY A 58 1.55 5.61 5.94
C GLY A 58 1.56 5.50 4.40
N ASP A 59 2.58 4.86 3.82
CA ASP A 59 2.66 4.66 2.37
C ASP A 59 1.81 3.48 1.93
N ILE A 60 0.67 3.78 1.32
CA ILE A 60 -0.24 2.77 0.73
C ILE A 60 0.52 1.75 -0.13
N GLU A 61 1.45 2.20 -0.98
CA GLU A 61 2.21 1.33 -1.87
C GLU A 61 3.02 0.24 -1.15
N ILE A 62 3.48 0.53 0.06
CA ILE A 62 4.21 -0.41 0.91
C ILE A 62 3.20 -1.30 1.65
N ILE A 63 2.15 -0.70 2.22
CA ILE A 63 1.19 -1.42 3.06
C ILE A 63 0.48 -2.53 2.27
N TRP A 64 0.00 -2.26 1.04
CA TRP A 64 -0.69 -3.30 0.28
C TRP A 64 0.26 -4.44 -0.15
N ARG A 65 1.54 -4.15 -0.38
CA ARG A 65 2.58 -5.16 -0.67
C ARG A 65 2.91 -6.01 0.55
N LEU A 66 3.02 -5.39 1.73
CA LEU A 66 3.15 -6.08 3.01
C LEU A 66 1.96 -7.02 3.23
N CYS A 67 0.73 -6.52 3.07
CA CYS A 67 -0.50 -7.31 3.19
C CYS A 67 -0.53 -8.50 2.22
N ARG A 68 -0.08 -8.31 0.99
CA ARG A 68 0.07 -9.38 -0.01
C ARG A 68 1.06 -10.46 0.44
N ALA A 69 2.21 -10.05 0.99
CA ALA A 69 3.21 -10.97 1.51
C ALA A 69 2.69 -11.76 2.71
N MET A 70 2.02 -11.09 3.66
CA MET A 70 1.35 -11.72 4.80
C MET A 70 0.29 -12.72 4.36
N TYR A 71 -0.52 -12.38 3.35
CA TYR A 71 -1.49 -13.29 2.78
C TYR A 71 -0.83 -14.55 2.21
N LYS A 72 0.25 -14.40 1.44
CA LYS A 72 0.98 -15.55 0.89
C LYS A 72 1.63 -16.39 1.99
N LEU A 73 2.27 -15.74 2.95
CA LEU A 73 2.86 -16.40 4.11
C LEU A 73 1.82 -17.19 4.91
N SER A 74 0.61 -16.64 5.08
CA SER A 74 -0.51 -17.30 5.77
C SER A 74 -0.92 -18.64 5.15
N LYS A 75 -0.65 -18.85 3.86
CA LYS A 75 -0.94 -20.10 3.14
C LYS A 75 0.16 -21.15 3.30
N ILE A 76 1.34 -20.75 3.73
CA ILE A 76 2.52 -21.60 3.87
C ILE A 76 2.71 -22.03 5.33
N VAL A 77 2.40 -21.14 6.28
CA VAL A 77 2.52 -21.41 7.72
C VAL A 77 1.34 -22.22 8.26
N SER A 78 1.38 -22.53 9.56
CA SER A 78 0.31 -23.23 10.28
C SER A 78 -1.02 -22.46 10.19
N GLU A 79 -2.16 -23.16 10.32
CA GLU A 79 -3.47 -22.52 10.30
C GLU A 79 -3.62 -21.45 11.41
N VAL A 80 -3.02 -21.68 12.58
CA VAL A 80 -3.07 -20.77 13.72
C VAL A 80 -2.30 -19.48 13.43
N ASP A 81 -1.09 -19.59 12.89
CA ASP A 81 -0.26 -18.42 12.59
C ASP A 81 -0.75 -17.72 11.32
N GLY A 82 -1.24 -18.48 10.34
CA GLY A 82 -1.86 -17.95 9.13
C GLY A 82 -3.11 -17.13 9.45
N LYS A 83 -3.94 -17.59 10.40
CA LYS A 83 -5.07 -16.81 10.91
C LYS A 83 -4.60 -15.48 11.51
N LYS A 84 -3.56 -15.47 12.35
CA LYS A 84 -3.04 -14.22 12.94
C LYS A 84 -2.57 -13.25 11.86
N LEU A 85 -1.79 -13.74 10.89
CA LEU A 85 -1.30 -12.92 9.77
C LEU A 85 -2.43 -12.31 8.95
N ILE A 86 -3.51 -13.06 8.68
CA ILE A 86 -4.66 -12.56 7.94
C ILE A 86 -5.40 -11.47 8.71
N PHE A 87 -5.57 -11.63 10.02
CA PHE A 87 -6.22 -10.64 10.86
C PHE A 87 -5.39 -9.35 10.94
N GLU A 88 -4.09 -9.46 11.19
CA GLU A 88 -3.18 -8.31 11.25
C GLU A 88 -3.08 -7.59 9.89
N ALA A 89 -2.96 -8.33 8.79
CA ALA A 89 -2.94 -7.74 7.44
C ALA A 89 -4.26 -7.01 7.12
N TYR A 90 -5.40 -7.51 7.61
CA TYR A 90 -6.68 -6.86 7.40
C TYR A 90 -6.81 -5.55 8.18
N ASP A 91 -6.27 -5.48 9.39
CA ASP A 91 -6.30 -4.24 10.16
C ASP A 91 -5.38 -3.18 9.52
N LEU A 92 -4.17 -3.59 9.09
CA LEU A 92 -3.24 -2.71 8.37
C LEU A 92 -3.81 -2.12 7.06
N ILE A 93 -4.53 -2.93 6.28
CA ILE A 93 -5.11 -2.45 5.01
C ILE A 93 -6.30 -1.51 5.24
N LEU A 94 -7.03 -1.68 6.35
CA LEU A 94 -8.09 -0.74 6.75
C LEU A 94 -7.51 0.61 7.16
N GLU A 95 -6.44 0.63 7.95
CA GLU A 95 -5.73 1.87 8.29
C GLU A 95 -5.22 2.58 7.03
N ALA A 96 -4.68 1.84 6.07
CA ALA A 96 -4.24 2.40 4.79
C ALA A 96 -5.40 3.03 3.98
N LEU A 97 -6.60 2.44 4.05
CA LEU A 97 -7.79 2.95 3.38
C LEU A 97 -8.30 4.25 4.02
N GLU A 98 -8.14 4.43 5.32
CA GLU A 98 -8.51 5.67 6.02
C GLU A 98 -7.62 6.86 5.61
N ILE A 99 -6.34 6.60 5.28
CA ILE A 99 -5.39 7.64 4.89
C ILE A 99 -5.67 8.16 3.47
N LYS A 100 -5.97 7.26 2.53
CA LYS A 100 -6.14 7.60 1.11
C LYS A 100 -7.06 6.58 0.43
N GLU A 101 -8.34 6.94 0.36
CA GLU A 101 -9.40 6.13 -0.25
C GLU A 101 -9.28 6.04 -1.79
N ASP A 102 -8.50 6.93 -2.42
CA ASP A 102 -8.45 7.08 -3.89
C ASP A 102 -7.53 6.06 -4.60
N ASN A 103 -7.07 5.02 -3.90
CA ASN A 103 -6.22 3.96 -4.47
C ASN A 103 -6.98 2.65 -4.63
N TRP A 104 -6.93 2.08 -5.84
CA TRP A 104 -7.57 0.81 -6.15
C TRP A 104 -6.94 -0.40 -5.41
N ALA A 105 -5.62 -0.35 -5.15
CA ALA A 105 -4.87 -1.51 -4.66
C ALA A 105 -5.27 -1.94 -3.24
N PRO A 106 -5.39 -1.03 -2.25
CA PRO A 106 -5.91 -1.36 -0.93
C PRO A 106 -7.31 -1.97 -0.95
N HIS A 107 -8.25 -1.42 -1.73
CA HIS A 107 -9.61 -1.96 -1.82
C HIS A 107 -9.64 -3.41 -2.35
N LYS A 108 -8.80 -3.72 -3.34
CA LYS A 108 -8.64 -5.08 -3.86
C LYS A 108 -8.14 -6.03 -2.77
N TRP A 109 -7.07 -5.66 -2.08
CA TRP A 109 -6.48 -6.51 -1.03
C TRP A 109 -7.36 -6.63 0.21
N ALA A 110 -8.05 -5.56 0.61
CA ALA A 110 -9.04 -5.57 1.68
C ALA A 110 -10.17 -6.58 1.40
N SER A 111 -10.66 -6.64 0.16
CA SER A 111 -11.69 -7.62 -0.24
C SER A 111 -11.20 -9.07 -0.10
N ILE A 112 -9.97 -9.35 -0.52
CA ILE A 112 -9.36 -10.69 -0.47
C ILE A 112 -9.08 -11.13 0.98
N LEU A 113 -8.54 -10.21 1.78
CA LEU A 113 -8.23 -10.43 3.19
C LEU A 113 -9.51 -10.61 4.01
N LEU A 114 -10.52 -9.77 3.81
CA LEU A 114 -11.82 -9.90 4.47
C LEU A 114 -12.48 -11.23 4.16
N ASN A 115 -12.49 -11.64 2.89
CA ASN A 115 -12.99 -12.96 2.52
C ASN A 115 -12.24 -14.07 3.29
N SER A 116 -10.91 -13.98 3.34
CA SER A 116 -10.08 -14.97 4.03
C SER A 116 -10.31 -14.98 5.54
N LYS A 117 -10.49 -13.81 6.16
CA LYS A 117 -10.86 -13.64 7.58
C LYS A 117 -12.20 -14.31 7.88
N THR A 118 -13.21 -14.09 7.03
CA THR A 118 -14.54 -14.68 7.23
C THR A 118 -14.55 -16.20 7.12
N LEU A 119 -13.64 -16.80 6.34
CA LEU A 119 -13.48 -18.25 6.30
C LEU A 119 -13.05 -18.82 7.65
N TYR A 120 -12.22 -18.09 8.40
CA TYR A 120 -11.81 -18.48 9.77
C TYR A 120 -12.88 -18.20 10.84
N GLU A 121 -13.76 -17.23 10.60
CA GLU A 121 -14.86 -16.89 11.52
C GLU A 121 -16.13 -17.72 11.26
N GLY A 122 -16.22 -18.34 10.09
CA GLY A 122 -17.28 -19.25 9.69
C GLY A 122 -18.38 -18.60 8.84
N VAL A 123 -19.30 -19.45 8.37
CA VAL A 123 -20.31 -19.09 7.35
C VAL A 123 -21.21 -17.91 7.74
N LYS A 124 -21.53 -17.75 9.04
CA LYS A 124 -22.35 -16.63 9.52
C LYS A 124 -21.63 -15.28 9.32
N ALA A 125 -20.34 -15.22 9.64
CA ALA A 125 -19.52 -14.03 9.42
C ALA A 125 -19.37 -13.76 7.93
N GLN A 126 -19.16 -14.81 7.12
CA GLN A 126 -19.08 -14.68 5.66
C GLN A 126 -20.33 -14.05 5.07
N ILE A 127 -21.53 -14.49 5.46
CA ILE A 127 -22.79 -13.91 4.96
C ILE A 127 -22.92 -12.43 5.35
N LYS A 128 -22.57 -12.09 6.59
CA LYS A 128 -22.62 -10.70 7.08
C LYS A 128 -21.64 -9.79 6.34
N GLU A 129 -20.39 -10.21 6.23
CA GLU A 129 -19.31 -9.42 5.65
C GLU A 129 -19.27 -9.48 4.12
N SER A 130 -20.04 -10.38 3.49
CA SER A 130 -20.22 -10.44 2.02
C SER A 130 -20.64 -9.10 1.43
N TYR A 131 -21.44 -8.32 2.15
CA TYR A 131 -21.83 -6.98 1.72
C TYR A 131 -20.64 -6.01 1.68
N ASN A 132 -19.76 -6.06 2.68
CA ASN A 132 -18.56 -5.23 2.75
C ASN A 132 -17.54 -5.63 1.69
N ILE A 133 -17.36 -6.94 1.45
CA ILE A 133 -16.53 -7.45 0.34
C ILE A 133 -17.03 -6.91 -1.00
N LYS A 134 -18.35 -7.00 -1.25
CA LYS A 134 -18.97 -6.45 -2.48
C LYS A 134 -18.77 -4.94 -2.58
N LYS A 135 -18.92 -4.20 -1.48
CA LYS A 135 -18.69 -2.75 -1.47
C LYS A 135 -17.26 -2.40 -1.89
N HIS A 136 -16.25 -3.04 -1.31
CA HIS A 136 -14.85 -2.82 -1.69
C HIS A 136 -14.57 -3.21 -3.15
N MET A 137 -15.16 -4.30 -3.64
CA MET A 137 -15.06 -4.71 -5.05
C MET A 137 -15.71 -3.70 -6.02
N LEU A 138 -16.84 -3.10 -5.63
CA LEU A 138 -17.52 -2.07 -6.42
C LEU A 138 -16.69 -0.77 -6.49
N VAL A 139 -16.13 -0.33 -5.36
CA VAL A 139 -15.24 0.85 -5.35
C VAL A 139 -14.00 0.57 -6.20
N TYR A 140 -13.39 -0.62 -6.07
CA TYR A 140 -12.29 -1.04 -6.93
C TYR A 140 -12.65 -0.95 -8.42
N PHE A 141 -13.82 -1.45 -8.82
CA PHE A 141 -14.28 -1.38 -10.21
C PHE A 141 -14.51 0.08 -10.65
N MET A 142 -15.08 0.93 -9.80
CA MET A 142 -15.34 2.34 -10.12
C MET A 142 -14.08 3.21 -10.22
N ILE A 143 -12.99 2.84 -9.54
CA ILE A 143 -11.71 3.57 -9.62
C ILE A 143 -10.91 3.15 -10.87
N ILE A 144 -11.07 1.90 -11.32
CA ILE A 144 -10.31 1.35 -12.44
C ILE A 144 -10.93 1.70 -13.81
N TYR A 145 -12.26 1.86 -13.89
CA TYR A 145 -13.02 2.06 -15.14
C TYR A 145 -13.69 3.43 -15.19
#